data_AF-A0A3M8G453-F1
#
_entry.id   AF-A0A3M8G453-F1
#
_cell.length_a   1.000
_cell.length_b   1.000
_cell.length_c   1.000
_cell.angle_alpha   90.00
_cell.angle_beta   90.00
_cell.angle_gamma   90.00
#
_symmetry.space_group_name_H-M   'P 1'
#
loop_
_entity.id
_entity.type
_entity.pdbx_description
1 polymer ?
#
loop_
_entity_poly.entity_id
_entity_poly.type
_entity_poly.pdbx_seq_one_letter_code
_entity_poly.pdbx_strand_id
1 'polypeptide(L)'
;MKEVKFILAIVTLIIAFNIRPSSHEINTTPICSETYVENSETIDSVIIKECFYKNHLFKSVGIPDYKGRYSYEYQIFKIVGTDTTKTKNSNFFKDKTKLIEELLNKKLKEDYNTDLKYPDLKNCVKQINFRHFNLDEFGVTFMSKDIMAFHIDYKGVSGACFNVSGNSVLLHLNSLKVID
;
A
#
# COMPACT_ATOMS: atom_id res chain seq x y z
N MET A 1 37.86 -49.38 -8.00
CA MET A 1 37.31 -48.72 -6.79
C MET A 1 37.33 -47.17 -6.83
N LYS A 2 38.15 -46.52 -7.68
CA LYS A 2 38.14 -45.05 -7.88
C LYS A 2 36.99 -44.55 -8.77
N GLU A 3 36.57 -45.33 -9.77
CA GLU A 3 35.55 -44.88 -10.74
C GLU A 3 34.13 -44.79 -10.16
N VAL A 4 33.76 -45.70 -9.25
CA VAL A 4 32.43 -45.69 -8.60
C VAL A 4 32.22 -44.44 -7.74
N LYS A 5 33.30 -43.90 -7.14
CA LYS A 5 33.23 -42.65 -6.36
C LYS A 5 33.03 -41.41 -7.23
N PHE A 6 33.50 -41.44 -8.48
CA PHE A 6 33.37 -40.32 -9.41
C PHE A 6 31.95 -40.22 -9.99
N ILE A 7 31.34 -41.36 -10.31
CA ILE A 7 29.94 -41.43 -10.77
C ILE A 7 28.99 -40.97 -9.65
N LEU A 8 29.22 -41.40 -8.40
CA LEU A 8 28.38 -41.00 -7.26
C LEU A 8 28.43 -39.49 -6.98
N ALA A 9 29.59 -38.85 -7.20
CA ALA A 9 29.78 -37.40 -7.05
C ALA A 9 29.11 -36.58 -8.16
N ILE A 10 29.02 -37.12 -9.37
CA ILE A 10 28.33 -36.46 -10.49
C ILE A 10 26.80 -36.55 -10.31
N VAL A 11 26.29 -37.69 -9.84
CA VAL A 11 24.85 -37.88 -9.59
C VAL A 11 24.34 -36.95 -8.47
N THR A 12 25.11 -36.72 -7.41
CA THR A 12 24.73 -35.75 -6.35
C THR A 12 24.75 -34.30 -6.82
N LEU A 13 25.65 -33.93 -7.75
CA LEU A 13 25.70 -32.57 -8.31
C LEU A 13 24.45 -32.26 -9.18
N ILE A 14 23.95 -33.25 -9.92
CA ILE A 14 22.76 -33.09 -10.78
C ILE A 14 21.47 -32.97 -9.95
N ILE A 15 21.41 -33.62 -8.78
CA ILE A 15 20.25 -33.53 -7.88
C ILE A 15 20.21 -32.16 -7.18
N ALA A 16 21.37 -31.57 -6.85
CA ALA A 16 21.45 -30.25 -6.23
C ALA A 16 21.03 -29.09 -7.17
N PHE A 17 21.18 -29.25 -8.49
CA PHE A 17 20.81 -28.22 -9.47
C PHE A 17 19.33 -28.24 -9.91
N ASN A 18 18.57 -29.27 -9.54
CA ASN A 18 17.15 -29.38 -9.92
C ASN A 18 16.17 -28.89 -8.83
N ILE A 19 16.66 -28.44 -7.67
CA ILE A 19 15.83 -27.72 -6.71
C ILE A 19 15.75 -26.26 -7.18
N ARG A 20 14.98 -26.01 -8.24
CA ARG A 20 14.47 -24.66 -8.49
C ARG A 20 13.62 -24.29 -7.26
N PRO A 21 13.88 -23.16 -6.59
CA PRO A 21 12.96 -22.68 -5.58
C PRO A 21 11.58 -22.55 -6.22
N SER A 22 10.60 -23.13 -5.53
CA SER A 22 9.18 -23.09 -5.88
C SER A 22 8.82 -21.74 -6.49
N SER A 23 8.32 -21.75 -7.72
CA SER A 23 7.69 -20.57 -8.30
C SER A 23 6.52 -20.19 -7.41
N HIS A 24 6.72 -19.21 -6.53
CA HIS A 24 5.60 -18.55 -5.86
C HIS A 24 4.60 -18.17 -6.94
N GLU A 25 3.40 -18.74 -6.90
CA GLU A 25 2.31 -18.31 -7.76
C GLU A 25 2.16 -16.80 -7.57
N ILE A 26 2.45 -16.04 -8.62
CA ILE A 26 2.29 -14.59 -8.60
C ILE A 26 0.80 -14.35 -8.60
N ASN A 27 0.24 -14.13 -7.41
CA ASN A 27 -1.18 -13.87 -7.28
C ASN A 27 -1.51 -12.52 -7.94
N THR A 28 -2.31 -12.58 -8.99
CA THR A 28 -2.75 -11.42 -9.79
C THR A 28 -4.01 -10.76 -9.23
N THR A 29 -4.55 -11.32 -8.15
CA THR A 29 -5.67 -10.79 -7.37
C THR A 29 -5.20 -10.57 -5.93
N PRO A 30 -5.48 -9.43 -5.29
CA PRO A 30 -5.11 -9.23 -3.90
C PRO A 30 -5.89 -10.17 -2.98
N ILE A 31 -5.20 -10.83 -2.05
CA ILE A 31 -5.81 -11.57 -0.94
C ILE A 31 -5.63 -10.74 0.32
N CYS A 32 -6.73 -10.31 0.92
CA CYS A 32 -6.73 -9.47 2.10
C CYS A 32 -7.31 -10.19 3.31
N SER A 33 -6.76 -9.89 4.48
CA SER A 33 -7.29 -10.26 5.79
C SER A 33 -7.27 -9.05 6.72
N GLU A 34 -8.24 -8.99 7.61
CA GLU A 34 -8.32 -7.96 8.65
C GLU A 34 -8.34 -8.65 10.02
N THR A 35 -7.54 -8.13 10.95
CA THR A 35 -7.50 -8.56 12.34
C THR A 35 -7.73 -7.36 13.25
N TYR A 36 -8.32 -7.64 14.41
CA TYR A 36 -8.67 -6.65 15.42
C TYR A 36 -7.89 -6.98 16.68
N VAL A 37 -7.08 -6.03 17.14
CA VAL A 37 -6.23 -6.18 18.32
C VAL A 37 -6.73 -5.24 19.39
N GLU A 38 -7.05 -5.78 20.57
CA GLU A 38 -7.48 -4.97 21.71
C GLU A 38 -6.42 -3.92 22.04
N ASN A 39 -6.89 -2.70 22.30
CA ASN A 39 -6.07 -1.58 22.73
C ASN A 39 -6.38 -1.28 24.19
N SER A 40 -5.38 -1.16 25.05
CA SER A 40 -5.59 -0.79 26.45
C SER A 40 -5.98 0.68 26.64
N GLU A 41 -5.76 1.53 25.64
CA GLU A 41 -5.97 2.97 25.73
C GLU A 41 -7.37 3.44 25.27
N THR A 42 -8.06 2.62 24.47
CA THR A 42 -9.35 2.95 23.85
C THR A 42 -10.30 1.76 23.91
N ILE A 43 -11.61 2.02 23.91
CA ILE A 43 -12.62 0.94 23.81
C ILE A 43 -12.52 0.24 22.44
N ASP A 44 -12.21 1.01 21.41
CA ASP A 44 -12.08 0.49 20.05
C ASP A 44 -10.74 -0.24 19.85
N SER A 45 -10.77 -1.33 19.08
CA SER A 45 -9.59 -2.13 18.73
C SER A 45 -8.75 -1.47 17.63
N VAL A 46 -7.45 -1.74 17.64
CA VAL A 46 -6.57 -1.47 16.49
C VAL A 46 -6.95 -2.40 15.34
N ILE A 47 -7.11 -1.83 14.15
CA ILE A 47 -7.46 -2.58 12.93
C ILE A 47 -6.19 -2.82 12.13
N ILE A 48 -5.82 -4.06 11.90
CA ILE A 48 -4.68 -4.42 11.05
C ILE A 48 -5.23 -5.08 9.80
N LYS A 49 -5.00 -4.45 8.64
CA LYS A 49 -5.32 -5.01 7.34
C LYS A 49 -4.05 -5.37 6.60
N GLU A 50 -4.00 -6.60 6.12
CA GLU A 50 -2.87 -7.14 5.38
C GLU A 50 -3.38 -7.69 4.05
N CYS A 51 -2.81 -7.23 2.95
CA CYS A 51 -3.16 -7.63 1.60
C CYS A 51 -1.93 -8.12 0.85
N PHE A 52 -1.95 -9.37 0.42
CA PHE A 52 -0.92 -9.96 -0.43
C PHE A 52 -1.28 -9.75 -1.89
N TYR A 53 -0.40 -9.08 -2.64
CA TYR A 53 -0.59 -8.82 -4.06
C TYR A 53 0.74 -8.89 -4.80
N LYS A 54 0.81 -9.72 -5.85
CA LYS A 54 2.09 -10.11 -6.48
C LYS A 54 3.07 -10.58 -5.40
N ASN A 55 4.31 -10.11 -5.42
CA ASN A 55 5.34 -10.39 -4.42
C ASN A 55 5.43 -9.30 -3.33
N HIS A 56 4.31 -8.69 -2.96
CA HIS A 56 4.28 -7.62 -1.96
C HIS A 56 3.16 -7.83 -0.94
N LEU A 57 3.45 -7.41 0.29
CA LEU A 57 2.49 -7.27 1.38
C LEU A 57 2.19 -5.78 1.58
N PHE A 58 0.92 -5.43 1.46
CA PHE A 58 0.39 -4.12 1.78
C PHE A 58 -0.24 -4.19 3.16
N LYS A 59 0.25 -3.37 4.08
CA LYS A 59 -0.21 -3.33 5.46
C LYS A 59 -0.76 -1.95 5.78
N SER A 60 -1.97 -1.90 6.32
CA SER A 60 -2.51 -0.69 6.94
C SER A 60 -2.91 -0.95 8.37
N VAL A 61 -2.54 -0.04 9.27
CA VAL A 61 -2.85 -0.11 10.70
C VAL A 61 -3.72 1.09 11.05
N GLY A 62 -4.98 0.82 11.38
CA GLY A 62 -5.92 1.81 11.89
C GLY A 62 -5.80 1.91 13.41
N ILE A 63 -5.37 3.07 13.89
CA ILE A 63 -5.23 3.39 15.32
C ILE A 63 -6.43 4.27 15.72
N PRO A 64 -7.29 3.78 16.62
CA PRO A 64 -8.43 4.55 17.10
C PRO A 64 -8.00 5.67 18.06
N ASP A 65 -8.80 6.73 18.09
CA ASP A 65 -8.79 7.71 19.16
C ASP A 65 -9.96 7.48 20.13
N TYR A 66 -9.99 8.23 21.23
CA TYR A 66 -11.03 8.15 22.25
C TYR A 66 -12.44 8.60 21.78
N LYS A 67 -12.57 9.06 20.52
CA LYS A 67 -13.84 9.48 19.90
C LYS A 67 -14.32 8.48 18.85
N GLY A 68 -13.69 7.30 18.74
CA GLY A 68 -14.02 6.28 17.74
C GLY A 68 -13.59 6.65 16.32
N ARG A 69 -12.68 7.62 16.16
CA ARG A 69 -12.09 7.96 14.86
C ARG A 69 -10.79 7.21 14.70
N TYR A 70 -10.45 6.87 13.46
CA TYR A 70 -9.21 6.17 13.15
C TYR A 70 -8.23 7.05 12.39
N SER A 71 -6.98 7.01 12.82
CA SER A 71 -5.82 7.40 12.03
C SER A 71 -5.19 6.16 11.42
N TYR A 72 -4.56 6.28 10.24
CA TYR A 72 -4.02 5.11 9.55
C TYR A 72 -2.55 5.28 9.20
N GLU A 73 -1.78 4.24 9.48
CA GLU A 73 -0.43 4.07 8.97
C GLU A 73 -0.41 3.03 7.84
N TYR A 74 0.38 3.30 6.81
CA TYR A 74 0.45 2.45 5.61
C TYR A 74 1.89 2.07 5.30
N GLN A 75 2.10 0.81 4.96
CA GLN A 75 3.41 0.26 4.66
C GLN A 75 3.31 -0.80 3.57
N ILE A 76 4.29 -0.79 2.65
CA ILE A 76 4.46 -1.85 1.65
C ILE A 76 5.75 -2.60 1.96
N PHE A 77 5.69 -3.92 1.88
CA PHE A 77 6.83 -4.81 2.02
C PHE A 77 7.00 -5.64 0.76
N LYS A 78 8.24 -5.76 0.27
CA LYS A 78 8.61 -6.73 -0.76
C LYS A 78 8.87 -8.08 -0.10
N ILE A 79 8.33 -9.14 -0.68
CA ILE A 79 8.49 -10.52 -0.22
C ILE A 79 9.59 -11.19 -1.05
N VAL A 80 10.58 -11.76 -0.38
CA VAL A 80 11.69 -12.52 -1.00
C VAL A 80 11.90 -13.80 -0.20
N GLY A 81 11.41 -14.93 -0.72
CA GLY A 81 11.38 -16.18 0.06
C GLY A 81 10.46 -16.02 1.28
N THR A 82 10.99 -16.29 2.47
CA THR A 82 10.28 -16.09 3.76
C THR A 82 10.43 -14.69 4.34
N ASP A 83 11.32 -13.87 3.78
CA ASP A 83 11.65 -12.56 4.32
C ASP A 83 10.79 -11.45 3.73
N THR A 84 10.57 -10.41 4.53
CA THR A 84 9.89 -9.18 4.11
C THR A 84 10.80 -7.98 4.35
N THR A 85 10.85 -7.06 3.39
CA THR A 85 11.61 -5.81 3.52
C THR A 85 10.74 -4.64 3.13
N LYS A 86 10.68 -3.62 4.00
CA LYS A 86 9.91 -2.41 3.72
C LYS A 86 10.39 -1.76 2.42
N THR A 87 9.46 -1.38 1.56
CA THR A 87 9.72 -0.75 0.27
C THR A 87 8.85 0.49 0.11
N LYS A 88 9.26 1.35 -0.83
CA LYS A 88 8.52 2.56 -1.22
C LYS A 88 7.45 2.22 -2.25
N ASN A 89 6.44 3.08 -2.37
CA ASN A 89 5.39 2.92 -3.39
C ASN A 89 5.99 3.02 -4.79
N SER A 90 6.89 3.98 -5.01
CA SER A 90 7.65 4.18 -6.25
C SER A 90 8.39 2.92 -6.70
N ASN A 91 8.94 2.13 -5.77
CA ASN A 91 9.60 0.86 -6.09
C ASN A 91 8.61 -0.23 -6.53
N PHE A 92 7.37 -0.21 -6.01
CA PHE A 92 6.33 -1.16 -6.40
C PHE A 92 5.78 -0.84 -7.80
N PHE A 93 5.49 0.44 -8.06
CA PHE A 93 4.89 0.90 -9.32
C PHE A 93 5.92 1.19 -10.43
N LYS A 94 7.20 1.36 -10.08
CA LYS A 94 8.35 1.50 -10.99
C LYS A 94 8.16 2.57 -12.07
N ASP A 95 8.08 2.15 -13.33
CA ASP A 95 7.92 3.00 -14.51
C ASP A 95 6.57 3.73 -14.54
N LYS A 96 5.56 3.22 -13.84
CA LYS A 96 4.23 3.83 -13.76
C LYS A 96 4.12 4.92 -12.69
N THR A 97 5.17 5.17 -11.91
CA THR A 97 5.13 6.12 -10.78
C THR A 97 4.65 7.50 -11.20
N LYS A 98 5.27 8.12 -12.22
CA LYS A 98 4.91 9.48 -12.66
C LYS A 98 3.47 9.57 -13.15
N LEU A 99 3.03 8.58 -13.93
CA LEU A 99 1.67 8.54 -14.44
C LEU A 99 0.65 8.47 -13.29
N ILE A 100 0.90 7.62 -12.29
CA ILE A 100 0.03 7.50 -11.13
C ILE A 100 0.03 8.81 -10.35
N GLU A 101 1.19 9.43 -10.10
CA GLU A 101 1.30 10.74 -9.45
C GLU A 101 0.46 11.80 -10.15
N GLU A 102 0.53 11.90 -11.48
CA GLU A 102 -0.26 12.84 -12.27
C GLU A 102 -1.76 12.59 -12.10
N LEU A 103 -2.21 11.33 -12.18
CA LEU A 103 -3.62 10.95 -12.00
C LEU A 103 -4.13 11.29 -10.60
N LEU A 104 -3.34 10.96 -9.57
CA LEU A 104 -3.70 11.22 -8.17
C LEU A 104 -3.78 12.73 -7.92
N ASN A 105 -2.74 13.48 -8.29
CA ASN A 105 -2.68 14.92 -8.05
C ASN A 105 -3.76 15.68 -8.82
N LYS A 106 -4.10 15.24 -10.03
CA LYS A 106 -5.21 15.82 -10.80
C LYS A 106 -6.53 15.67 -10.04
N LYS A 107 -6.86 14.45 -9.59
CA LYS A 107 -8.08 14.19 -8.82
C LYS A 107 -8.11 14.96 -7.50
N LEU A 108 -7.01 14.95 -6.74
CA LEU A 108 -6.89 15.73 -5.51
C LEU A 108 -7.10 17.23 -5.75
N LYS A 109 -6.61 17.77 -6.87
CA LYS A 109 -6.78 19.19 -7.21
C LYS A 109 -8.23 19.52 -7.55
N GLU A 110 -8.92 18.64 -8.25
CA GLU A 110 -10.34 18.76 -8.56
C GLU A 110 -11.18 18.75 -7.28
N ASP A 111 -10.90 17.83 -6.34
CA ASP A 111 -11.55 17.76 -5.04
C ASP A 111 -11.28 19.02 -4.21
N TYR A 112 -10.02 19.42 -4.09
CA TYR A 112 -9.61 20.64 -3.38
C TYR A 112 -10.33 21.89 -3.90
N ASN A 113 -10.39 22.05 -5.23
CA ASN A 113 -11.07 23.19 -5.85
C ASN A 113 -12.59 23.12 -5.66
N THR A 114 -13.15 21.93 -5.55
CA THR A 114 -14.57 21.70 -5.27
C THR A 114 -14.89 22.08 -3.83
N ASP A 115 -14.09 21.62 -2.88
CA ASP A 115 -14.29 21.90 -1.45
C ASP A 115 -14.16 23.40 -1.12
N LEU A 116 -13.29 24.12 -1.82
CA LEU A 116 -13.17 25.58 -1.69
C LEU A 116 -14.45 26.36 -2.03
N LYS A 117 -15.38 25.75 -2.80
CA LYS A 117 -16.66 26.38 -3.18
C LYS A 117 -17.69 26.29 -2.06
N TYR A 118 -17.55 25.35 -1.12
CA TYR A 118 -18.46 25.20 0.01
C TYR A 118 -18.05 26.13 1.15
N PRO A 119 -18.91 27.08 1.57
CA PRO A 119 -18.59 28.04 2.62
C PRO A 119 -18.10 27.40 3.92
N ASP A 120 -18.72 26.29 4.31
CA ASP A 120 -18.46 25.60 5.58
C ASP A 120 -17.09 24.90 5.61
N LEU A 121 -16.58 24.48 4.44
CA LEU A 121 -15.29 23.80 4.32
C LEU A 121 -14.15 24.77 4.02
N LYS A 122 -14.46 25.92 3.41
CA LYS A 122 -13.48 26.87 2.85
C LYS A 122 -12.37 27.26 3.82
N ASN A 123 -12.70 27.53 5.08
CA ASN A 123 -11.69 27.92 6.08
C ASN A 123 -10.75 26.77 6.45
N CYS A 124 -11.24 25.54 6.45
CA CYS A 124 -10.44 24.35 6.70
C CYS A 124 -9.58 23.98 5.50
N VAL A 125 -10.17 23.99 4.30
CA VAL A 125 -9.47 23.65 3.05
C VAL A 125 -8.32 24.63 2.76
N LYS A 126 -8.47 25.90 3.11
CA LYS A 126 -7.39 26.90 3.00
C LYS A 126 -6.17 26.61 3.88
N GLN A 127 -6.29 25.78 4.92
CA GLN A 127 -5.15 25.37 5.75
C GLN A 127 -4.29 24.30 5.06
N ILE A 128 -4.85 23.61 4.06
CA ILE A 128 -4.13 22.59 3.31
C ILE A 128 -3.07 23.29 2.45
N ASN A 129 -1.80 22.95 2.68
CA ASN A 129 -0.71 23.33 1.80
C ASN A 129 -0.73 22.45 0.53
N PHE A 130 -1.68 22.72 -0.36
CA PHE A 130 -1.84 21.93 -1.58
C PHE A 130 -0.65 22.14 -2.51
N ARG A 131 0.03 21.06 -2.83
CA ARG A 131 1.14 21.01 -3.79
C ARG A 131 1.04 19.73 -4.60
N HIS A 132 1.98 19.54 -5.52
CA HIS A 132 2.19 18.22 -6.08
C HIS A 132 2.73 17.28 -4.98
N PHE A 133 2.09 16.13 -4.83
CA PHE A 133 2.47 15.07 -3.89
C PHE A 133 3.09 13.90 -4.64
N ASN A 134 4.26 13.46 -4.20
CA ASN A 134 4.92 12.28 -4.77
C ASN A 134 4.21 11.01 -4.31
N LEU A 135 4.34 9.93 -5.07
CA LEU A 135 3.64 8.66 -4.82
C LEU A 135 3.99 8.06 -3.47
N ASP A 136 5.22 8.28 -3.01
CA ASP A 136 5.72 7.80 -1.73
C ASP A 136 5.13 8.53 -0.51
N GLU A 137 4.39 9.61 -0.73
CA GLU A 137 3.65 10.33 0.31
C GLU A 137 2.26 9.76 0.54
N PHE A 138 1.79 8.88 -0.35
CA PHE A 138 0.47 8.26 -0.24
C PHE A 138 0.53 7.00 0.62
N GLY A 139 -0.46 6.83 1.47
CA GLY A 139 -0.81 5.51 1.99
C GLY A 139 -1.51 4.69 0.92
N VAL A 140 -1.18 3.41 0.80
CA VAL A 140 -1.80 2.53 -0.20
C VAL A 140 -2.45 1.34 0.47
N THR A 141 -3.72 1.09 0.15
CA THR A 141 -4.45 -0.10 0.61
C THR A 141 -5.40 -0.61 -0.47
N PHE A 142 -5.86 -1.85 -0.31
CA PHE A 142 -6.90 -2.41 -1.17
C PHE A 142 -8.26 -2.25 -0.49
N MET A 143 -9.20 -1.60 -1.20
CA MET A 143 -10.59 -1.55 -0.76
C MET A 143 -11.36 -2.79 -1.17
N SER A 144 -11.02 -3.35 -2.33
CA SER A 144 -11.60 -4.58 -2.85
C SER A 144 -10.60 -5.28 -3.77
N LYS A 145 -11.04 -6.38 -4.39
CA LYS A 145 -10.22 -7.18 -5.31
C LYS A 145 -9.68 -6.37 -6.49
N ASP A 146 -10.41 -5.33 -6.91
CA ASP A 146 -10.10 -4.56 -8.12
C ASP A 146 -9.88 -3.08 -7.86
N ILE A 147 -9.96 -2.62 -6.61
CA ILE A 147 -9.87 -1.20 -6.26
C ILE A 147 -8.76 -0.98 -5.23
N MET A 148 -7.82 -0.13 -5.60
CA MET A 148 -6.75 0.37 -4.74
C MET A 148 -7.05 1.81 -4.34
N ALA A 149 -6.92 2.10 -3.05
CA ALA A 149 -7.04 3.43 -2.51
C ALA A 149 -5.66 4.01 -2.22
N PHE A 150 -5.50 5.28 -2.60
CA PHE A 150 -4.33 6.10 -2.34
C PHE A 150 -4.75 7.22 -1.39
N HIS A 151 -4.29 7.16 -0.15
CA HIS A 151 -4.64 8.05 0.94
C HIS A 151 -3.57 9.12 1.11
N ILE A 152 -3.96 10.39 1.22
CA ILE A 152 -3.07 11.48 1.57
C ILE A 152 -3.55 12.11 2.88
N ASP A 153 -2.61 12.39 3.78
CA ASP A 153 -2.84 13.16 5.00
C ASP A 153 -2.18 14.53 4.84
N TYR A 154 -3.02 15.57 4.78
CA TYR A 154 -2.61 16.95 4.65
C TYR A 154 -2.07 17.46 5.98
N LYS A 155 -0.75 17.32 6.16
CA LYS A 155 -0.05 17.84 7.34
C LYS A 155 -0.30 19.33 7.53
N GLY A 156 -0.55 19.73 8.78
CA GLY A 156 -0.75 21.13 9.17
C GLY A 156 -2.21 21.61 9.21
N VAL A 157 -3.18 20.75 8.88
CA VAL A 157 -4.61 21.06 9.10
C VAL A 157 -4.94 20.93 10.58
N SER A 158 -5.64 21.93 11.14
CA SER A 158 -6.02 21.91 12.55
C SER A 158 -6.99 20.78 12.88
N GLY A 159 -6.98 20.31 14.13
CA GLY A 159 -7.88 19.22 14.58
C GLY A 159 -9.37 19.54 14.48
N ALA A 160 -9.76 20.82 14.45
CA ALA A 160 -11.13 21.27 14.19
C ALA A 160 -11.57 21.00 12.74
N CYS A 161 -10.60 20.85 11.84
CA CYS A 161 -10.77 20.63 10.42
C CYS A 161 -10.48 19.18 10.00
N PHE A 162 -10.62 18.23 10.93
CA PHE A 162 -10.34 16.81 10.73
C PHE A 162 -11.02 16.22 9.48
N ASN A 163 -12.24 16.67 9.15
CA ASN A 163 -12.98 16.14 8.00
C ASN A 163 -12.33 16.44 6.64
N VAL A 164 -11.41 17.39 6.57
CA VAL A 164 -10.65 17.71 5.36
C VAL A 164 -9.14 17.54 5.57
N SER A 165 -8.71 16.94 6.68
CA SER A 165 -7.28 16.74 6.96
C SER A 165 -6.65 15.64 6.10
N GLY A 166 -7.44 14.89 5.34
CA GLY A 166 -6.94 13.94 4.37
C GLY A 166 -7.94 13.71 3.24
N ASN A 167 -7.50 13.03 2.20
CA ASN A 167 -8.36 12.61 1.10
C ASN A 167 -7.88 11.25 0.57
N SER A 168 -8.75 10.54 -0.16
CA SER A 168 -8.46 9.24 -0.74
C SER A 168 -8.87 9.23 -2.20
N VAL A 169 -7.95 8.85 -3.07
CA VAL A 169 -8.22 8.64 -4.48
C VAL A 169 -8.31 7.15 -4.78
N LEU A 170 -9.40 6.74 -5.40
CA LEU A 170 -9.64 5.35 -5.78
C LEU A 170 -9.27 5.14 -7.24
N LEU A 171 -8.47 4.11 -7.49
CA LEU A 171 -8.08 3.66 -8.83
C LEU A 171 -8.39 2.16 -8.98
N HIS A 172 -8.95 1.79 -10.14
CA HIS A 172 -9.13 0.39 -10.48
C HIS A 172 -7.79 -0.25 -10.84
N LEU A 173 -7.52 -1.47 -10.38
CA LEU A 173 -6.29 -2.19 -10.74
C LEU A 173 -6.12 -2.33 -12.24
N ASN A 174 -7.22 -2.49 -12.99
CA ASN A 174 -7.15 -2.53 -14.45
C ASN A 174 -6.61 -1.23 -15.05
N SER A 175 -6.96 -0.07 -14.50
CA SER A 175 -6.38 1.21 -14.94
C SER A 175 -4.87 1.31 -14.66
N LEU A 176 -4.35 0.50 -13.73
CA LEU A 176 -2.93 0.36 -13.41
C LEU A 176 -2.23 -0.75 -14.25
N LYS A 177 -3.02 -1.63 -14.89
CA LYS A 177 -2.55 -2.75 -15.73
C LYS A 177 -2.38 -2.39 -17.21
N VAL A 178 -2.98 -1.31 -17.73
CA VAL A 178 -2.99 -0.95 -19.17
C VAL A 178 -1.62 -0.50 -19.73
N ILE A 179 -0.51 -0.82 -19.06
CA ILE A 179 0.86 -0.55 -19.55
C ILE A 179 1.75 -1.72 -19.13
N ASP A 180 1.41 -2.94 -19.53
CA ASP A 180 2.35 -4.05 -19.63
C ASP A 180 2.41 -4.47 -21.10
#